data_AF-A0A1M5QIU8-F1
#
_entry.id   AF-A0A1M5QIU8-F1
#
_cell.length_a   1.000
_cell.length_b   1.000
_cell.length_c   1.000
_cell.angle_alpha   90.00
_cell.angle_beta   90.00
_cell.angle_gamma   90.00
#
_symmetry.space_group_name_H-M   'P 1'
#
loop_
_entity.id
_entity.type
_entity.pdbx_description
1 polymer ?
#
loop_
_entity_poly.entity_id
_entity_poly.type
_entity_poly.pdbx_seq_one_letter_code
_entity_poly.pdbx_strand_id
1 'polypeptide(L)'
;MTRARQQGFTYLGLIILLAILGLVGAAGLKMGTLFERAAAEEELLEIGAQFSEALRSYAAATPQGQPKQPPTLQDLLRDPRFPNPRRHLRKIFVDPITGKAEWGIIYLHDKVGIVGVYSLSDRRPLKIANFDIRFANMENRERISDWKFLVAGGEGMPGTLFTPPNSPLAPAAPSLFANPGQAASPTGAASVASAPPAVPVAPGPSRDEVEAENAAAQERTAEAMVEAQRQMAEEMERRTEEAQRQAEENAAGSSGAASAADPFVLPPSEKR
;
A
#
# COMPACT_ATOMS: atom_id res chain seq x y z
N MET A 1 23.64 -68.74 10.65
CA MET A 1 24.09 -67.37 10.32
C MET A 1 22.86 -66.52 10.05
N THR A 2 22.38 -65.78 11.05
CA THR A 2 21.19 -64.91 10.92
C THR A 2 21.61 -63.57 10.30
N ARG A 3 21.14 -63.32 9.07
CA ARG A 3 21.38 -62.08 8.32
C ARG A 3 20.52 -60.98 8.94
N ALA A 4 21.15 -59.96 9.51
CA ALA A 4 20.46 -58.79 10.05
C ALA A 4 19.81 -57.99 8.92
N ARG A 5 18.48 -57.82 8.98
CA ARG A 5 17.72 -56.91 8.11
C ARG A 5 17.95 -55.47 8.57
N GLN A 6 19.00 -54.82 8.05
CA GLN A 6 19.31 -53.40 8.31
C GLN A 6 19.21 -52.55 7.04
N GLN A 7 18.04 -52.50 6.39
CA GLN A 7 17.85 -51.70 5.17
C GLN A 7 16.61 -50.79 5.18
N GLY A 8 15.75 -50.85 6.20
CA GLY A 8 14.52 -50.04 6.24
C GLY A 8 14.69 -48.63 6.83
N PHE A 9 15.57 -48.47 7.82
CA PHE A 9 15.66 -47.21 8.59
C PHE A 9 16.31 -46.07 7.79
N THR A 10 17.31 -46.38 6.97
CA THR A 10 17.99 -45.39 6.11
C THR A 10 17.05 -44.84 5.05
N TYR A 11 16.19 -45.69 4.49
CA TYR A 11 15.17 -45.25 3.54
C TYR A 11 14.17 -44.32 4.22
N LEU A 12 13.66 -44.71 5.40
CA LEU A 12 12.72 -43.89 6.17
C LEU A 12 13.32 -42.53 6.56
N GLY A 13 14.58 -42.50 6.99
CA GLY A 13 15.32 -41.27 7.27
C GLY A 13 15.48 -40.39 6.03
N LEU A 14 15.71 -40.98 4.85
CA LEU A 14 15.82 -40.25 3.58
C LEU A 14 14.49 -39.59 3.18
N ILE A 15 13.35 -40.29 3.30
CA ILE A 15 12.03 -39.72 2.97
C ILE A 15 11.68 -38.58 3.92
N ILE A 16 11.98 -38.74 5.22
CA ILE A 16 11.76 -37.68 6.22
C ILE A 16 12.67 -36.47 5.93
N LEU A 17 13.94 -36.69 5.59
CA LEU A 17 14.86 -35.61 5.19
C LEU A 17 14.33 -34.84 3.98
N LEU A 18 13.90 -35.56 2.93
CA LEU A 18 13.33 -34.97 1.72
C LEU A 18 12.01 -34.22 2.02
N ALA A 19 11.18 -34.75 2.92
CA ALA A 19 9.96 -34.09 3.35
C ALA A 19 10.26 -32.78 4.09
N ILE A 20 11.25 -32.77 4.99
CA ILE A 20 11.69 -31.55 5.71
C ILE A 20 12.26 -30.52 4.72
N LEU A 21 13.12 -30.96 3.78
CA LEU A 21 13.68 -30.09 2.74
C LEU A 21 12.58 -29.46 1.87
N GLY A 22 11.58 -30.25 1.47
CA GLY A 22 10.42 -29.77 0.72
C GLY A 22 9.59 -28.75 1.50
N LEU A 23 9.34 -29.01 2.79
CA LEU A 23 8.59 -28.11 3.68
C LEU A 23 9.30 -26.76 3.85
N VAL A 24 10.62 -26.79 4.11
CA VAL A 24 11.42 -25.57 4.30
C VAL A 24 11.52 -24.76 3.00
N GLY A 25 11.69 -25.44 1.85
CA GLY A 25 11.73 -24.78 0.54
C GLY A 25 10.42 -24.06 0.18
N ALA A 26 9.27 -24.68 0.50
CA ALA A 26 7.96 -24.09 0.21
C ALA A 26 7.64 -22.83 1.03
N ALA A 27 8.22 -22.68 2.23
CA ALA A 27 7.98 -21.54 3.11
C ALA A 27 8.69 -20.25 2.63
N GLY A 28 9.85 -20.36 1.98
CA GLY A 28 10.67 -19.20 1.59
C GLY A 28 10.12 -18.37 0.43
N LEU A 29 9.29 -18.94 -0.44
CA LEU A 29 8.88 -18.31 -1.70
C LEU A 29 7.88 -17.15 -1.56
N LYS A 30 7.14 -17.08 -0.44
CA LYS A 30 6.07 -16.09 -0.26
C LYS A 30 6.55 -14.69 0.10
N MET A 31 7.81 -14.55 0.56
CA MET A 31 8.34 -13.26 1.02
C MET A 31 8.81 -12.35 -0.13
N GLY A 32 9.13 -12.92 -1.30
CA GLY A 32 9.76 -12.18 -2.41
C GLY A 32 8.91 -11.05 -2.97
N THR A 33 7.58 -11.24 -3.06
CA THR A 33 6.68 -10.25 -3.69
C THR A 33 6.52 -8.96 -2.89
N LEU A 34 6.62 -9.03 -1.56
CA LEU A 34 6.58 -7.84 -0.70
C LEU A 34 7.87 -7.04 -0.79
N PHE A 35 9.02 -7.73 -0.83
CA PHE A 35 10.32 -7.07 -0.98
C PHE A 35 10.44 -6.40 -2.35
N GLU A 36 10.04 -7.08 -3.41
CA GLU A 36 10.03 -6.52 -4.77
C GLU A 36 9.13 -5.28 -4.85
N ARG A 37 7.95 -5.33 -4.24
CA ARG A 37 7.05 -4.17 -4.19
C ARG A 37 7.63 -3.01 -3.40
N ALA A 38 8.25 -3.27 -2.24
CA ALA A 38 8.89 -2.24 -1.45
C ALA A 38 10.05 -1.59 -2.23
N ALA A 39 10.85 -2.39 -2.93
CA ALA A 39 11.94 -1.90 -3.78
C ALA A 39 11.40 -1.04 -4.94
N ALA A 40 10.30 -1.46 -5.58
CA ALA A 40 9.67 -0.67 -6.64
C ALA A 40 9.11 0.68 -6.13
N GLU A 41 8.56 0.73 -4.92
CA GLU A 41 8.12 1.99 -4.29
C GLU A 41 9.29 2.90 -3.92
N GLU A 42 10.41 2.34 -3.45
CA GLU A 42 11.63 3.10 -3.18
C GLU A 42 12.22 3.68 -4.47
N GLU A 43 12.31 2.86 -5.53
CA GLU A 43 12.76 3.31 -6.85
C GLU A 43 11.85 4.41 -7.40
N LEU A 44 10.53 4.32 -7.18
CA LEU A 44 9.59 5.37 -7.56
C LEU A 44 9.90 6.70 -6.86
N LEU A 45 10.25 6.68 -5.58
CA LEU A 45 10.63 7.88 -4.83
C LEU A 45 11.94 8.47 -5.34
N GLU A 46 12.93 7.64 -5.68
CA GLU A 46 14.20 8.08 -6.26
C GLU A 46 14.01 8.70 -7.64
N ILE A 47 13.21 8.07 -8.50
CA ILE A 47 12.85 8.59 -9.82
C ILE A 47 12.11 9.92 -9.68
N GLY A 48 11.16 9.99 -8.75
CA GLY A 48 10.43 11.21 -8.42
C GLY A 48 11.34 12.34 -7.94
N ALA A 49 12.36 12.03 -7.13
CA ALA A 49 13.40 12.98 -6.73
C ALA A 49 14.19 13.53 -7.93
N GLN A 50 14.50 12.66 -8.90
CA GLN A 50 15.22 13.07 -10.11
C GLN A 50 14.35 13.97 -11.00
N PHE A 51 13.04 13.74 -11.07
CA PHE A 51 12.13 14.62 -11.77
C PHE A 51 11.99 15.99 -11.09
N SER A 52 11.82 16.04 -9.78
CA SER A 52 11.72 17.31 -9.04
C SER A 52 13.00 18.13 -9.16
N GLU A 53 14.16 17.49 -9.05
CA GLU A 53 15.46 18.15 -9.24
C GLU A 53 15.67 18.60 -10.69
N ALA A 54 15.25 17.82 -11.69
CA ALA A 54 15.32 18.23 -13.09
C ALA A 54 14.44 19.47 -13.37
N LEU A 55 13.21 19.50 -12.84
CA LEU A 55 12.33 20.67 -12.93
C LEU A 55 12.96 21.89 -12.25
N ARG A 56 13.59 21.70 -11.09
CA ARG A 56 14.27 22.77 -10.35
C ARG A 56 15.45 23.30 -11.13
N SER A 57 16.27 22.41 -11.69
CA SER A 57 17.42 22.74 -12.52
C SER A 57 17.01 23.51 -13.77
N TYR A 58 15.91 23.13 -14.41
CA TYR A 58 15.34 23.83 -15.56
C TYR A 58 14.87 25.24 -15.18
N ALA A 59 14.14 25.38 -14.07
CA ALA A 59 13.70 26.67 -13.56
C ALA A 59 14.88 27.59 -13.20
N ALA A 60 15.95 27.04 -12.62
CA ALA A 60 17.16 27.77 -12.28
C ALA A 60 17.98 28.19 -13.51
N ALA A 61 17.95 27.41 -14.59
CA ALA A 61 18.61 27.73 -15.85
C ALA A 61 17.86 28.79 -16.67
N THR A 62 16.58 29.06 -16.36
CA THR A 62 15.73 29.96 -17.15
C THR A 62 16.16 31.44 -16.99
N PRO A 63 16.49 32.16 -18.07
CA PRO A 63 16.76 33.60 -18.02
C PRO A 63 15.53 34.41 -17.59
N GLN A 64 15.74 35.58 -16.98
CA GLN A 64 14.64 36.47 -16.61
C GLN A 64 13.78 36.84 -17.83
N GLY A 65 12.45 36.79 -17.67
CA GLY A 65 11.47 37.09 -18.73
C GLY A 65 10.94 35.87 -19.49
N GLN A 66 11.48 34.67 -19.26
CA GLN A 66 10.96 33.42 -19.84
C GLN A 66 10.21 32.55 -18.80
N PRO A 67 9.29 31.67 -19.24
CA PRO A 67 8.55 30.79 -18.33
C PRO A 67 9.50 29.80 -17.66
N LYS A 68 9.51 29.78 -16.32
CA LYS A 68 10.40 28.92 -15.53
C LYS A 68 10.08 27.44 -15.64
N GLN A 69 8.85 27.10 -15.99
CA GLN A 69 8.39 25.72 -16.11
C GLN A 69 8.53 25.25 -17.57
N PRO A 70 8.94 23.99 -17.79
CA PRO A 70 8.96 23.41 -19.13
C PRO A 70 7.53 23.13 -19.61
N PRO A 71 7.22 23.30 -20.90
CA PRO A 71 5.92 22.93 -21.45
C PRO A 71 5.75 21.41 -21.58
N THR A 72 6.84 20.67 -21.85
CA THR A 72 6.81 19.21 -21.99
C THR A 72 7.90 18.51 -21.17
N LEU A 73 7.72 17.21 -20.88
CA LEU A 73 8.77 16.42 -20.23
C LEU A 73 10.00 16.21 -21.13
N GLN A 74 9.81 16.27 -22.45
CA GLN A 74 10.88 16.17 -23.43
C GLN A 74 11.86 17.36 -23.33
N ASP A 75 11.37 18.53 -22.93
CA ASP A 75 12.24 19.71 -22.73
C ASP A 75 13.20 19.55 -21.54
N LEU A 76 12.92 18.63 -20.61
CA LEU A 76 13.86 18.26 -19.55
C LEU A 76 15.05 17.44 -20.07
N LEU A 77 14.86 16.68 -21.15
CA LEU A 77 15.94 15.94 -21.81
C LEU A 77 16.82 16.87 -22.64
N ARG A 78 16.21 17.80 -23.35
CA ARG A 78 16.89 18.73 -24.23
C ARG A 78 16.20 20.08 -24.19
N ASP A 79 16.79 21.02 -23.46
CA ASP A 79 16.27 22.38 -23.40
C ASP A 79 16.46 23.08 -24.76
N PRO A 80 15.39 23.49 -25.46
CA PRO A 80 15.48 24.17 -26.76
C PRO A 80 15.91 25.64 -26.65
N ARG A 81 15.96 26.22 -25.45
CA ARG A 81 16.28 27.64 -25.23
C ARG A 81 17.76 27.94 -25.40
N PHE A 82 18.61 26.92 -25.27
CA PHE A 82 20.04 27.07 -25.40
C PHE A 82 20.52 26.48 -26.74
N PRO A 83 21.45 27.18 -27.44
CA PRO A 83 22.01 26.67 -28.69
C PRO A 83 22.85 25.39 -28.46
N ASN A 84 23.41 25.21 -27.26
CA ASN A 84 24.04 23.97 -26.84
C ASN A 84 23.02 23.12 -26.04
N PRO A 85 22.78 21.85 -26.40
CA PRO A 85 21.82 21.00 -25.70
C PRO A 85 22.17 20.86 -24.21
N ARG A 86 21.36 21.51 -23.36
CA ARG A 86 21.42 21.35 -21.91
C ARG A 86 20.42 20.29 -21.47
N ARG A 87 20.90 19.30 -20.73
CA ARG A 87 20.11 18.16 -20.25
C ARG A 87 19.91 18.27 -18.74
N HIS A 88 18.66 18.35 -18.31
CA HIS A 88 18.29 18.39 -16.89
C HIS A 88 17.90 17.00 -16.38
N LEU A 89 17.39 16.13 -17.25
CA LEU A 89 17.03 14.75 -16.95
C LEU A 89 17.78 13.78 -17.88
N ARG A 90 18.32 12.68 -17.34
CA ARG A 90 19.15 11.75 -18.16
C ARG A 90 18.34 11.00 -19.23
N LYS A 91 17.14 10.56 -18.86
CA LYS A 91 16.17 9.82 -19.68
C LYS A 91 14.78 10.01 -19.05
N ILE A 92 13.71 9.84 -19.83
CA ILE A 92 12.38 9.68 -19.25
C ILE A 92 12.36 8.29 -18.60
N PHE A 93 12.14 8.25 -17.29
CA PHE A 93 12.11 7.00 -16.53
C PHE A 93 10.82 6.23 -16.80
N VAL A 94 10.91 4.91 -16.66
CA VAL A 94 9.74 4.03 -16.64
C VAL A 94 9.25 4.00 -15.20
N ASP A 95 7.94 4.08 -15.00
CA ASP A 95 7.34 3.90 -13.69
C ASP A 95 7.50 2.43 -13.26
N PRO A 96 8.21 2.14 -12.16
CA PRO A 96 8.50 0.78 -11.70
C PRO A 96 7.24 0.02 -11.26
N ILE A 97 6.13 0.73 -10.99
CA ILE A 97 4.87 0.12 -10.55
C ILE A 97 4.00 -0.29 -11.75
N THR A 98 3.89 0.59 -12.76
CA THR A 98 3.08 0.33 -13.97
C THR A 98 3.86 -0.32 -15.10
N GLY A 99 5.20 -0.25 -15.09
CA GLY A 99 6.08 -0.74 -16.15
C GLY A 99 6.04 0.12 -17.41
N LYS A 100 5.45 1.32 -17.37
CA LYS A 100 5.29 2.21 -18.52
C LYS A 100 6.03 3.53 -18.32
N ALA A 101 6.50 4.15 -19.40
CA ALA A 101 7.07 5.50 -19.37
C ALA A 101 5.98 6.60 -19.42
N GLU A 102 4.79 6.30 -18.89
CA GLU A 102 3.63 7.18 -18.88
C GLU A 102 3.46 7.78 -17.49
N TRP A 103 3.55 9.10 -17.40
CA TRP A 103 3.47 9.83 -16.14
C TRP A 103 2.30 10.79 -16.15
N GLY A 104 1.64 10.92 -15.01
CA GLY A 104 0.70 12.00 -14.75
C GLY A 104 1.45 13.32 -14.62
N ILE A 105 0.92 14.37 -15.23
CA ILE A 105 1.55 15.70 -15.29
C ILE A 105 0.69 16.70 -14.54
N ILE A 106 1.33 17.52 -13.70
CA ILE A 106 0.69 18.61 -12.96
C ILE A 106 1.10 19.92 -13.60
N TYR A 107 0.13 20.63 -14.15
CA TYR A 107 0.33 21.92 -14.82
C TYR A 107 0.09 23.09 -13.87
N LEU A 108 0.79 24.21 -14.08
CA LEU A 108 0.63 25.42 -13.25
C LEU A 108 -0.61 26.22 -13.64
N HIS A 109 -0.86 26.36 -14.94
CA HIS A 109 -2.00 27.06 -15.54
C HIS A 109 -2.49 26.21 -16.71
N ASP A 110 -3.79 26.23 -17.06
CA ASP A 110 -4.46 25.60 -18.23
C ASP A 110 -3.57 24.82 -19.24
N LYS A 111 -2.86 23.79 -18.77
CA LYS A 111 -1.91 22.93 -19.51
C LYS A 111 -0.57 23.54 -19.94
N VAL A 112 -0.16 24.67 -19.37
CA VAL A 112 1.12 25.33 -19.64
C VAL A 112 2.00 25.33 -18.38
N GLY A 113 3.19 24.74 -18.50
CA GLY A 113 4.21 24.72 -17.46
C GLY A 113 4.01 23.58 -16.48
N ILE A 114 4.88 22.58 -16.58
CA ILE A 114 4.90 21.42 -15.68
C ILE A 114 5.49 21.84 -14.33
N VAL A 115 4.74 21.61 -13.26
CA VAL A 115 5.14 21.88 -11.87
C VAL A 115 5.53 20.60 -11.16
N GLY A 116 5.02 19.47 -11.63
CA GLY A 116 5.31 18.18 -11.05
C GLY A 116 4.78 17.01 -11.86
N VAL A 117 5.12 15.82 -11.40
CA VAL A 117 4.72 14.55 -11.99
C VAL A 117 4.21 13.59 -10.91
N TYR A 118 3.39 12.63 -11.31
CA TYR A 118 2.90 11.55 -10.44
C TYR A 118 2.74 10.25 -11.23
N SER A 119 2.75 9.11 -10.54
CA SER A 119 2.49 7.81 -11.18
C SER A 119 0.99 7.63 -11.45
N LEU A 120 0.65 6.91 -12.52
CA LEU A 120 -0.75 6.60 -12.88
C LEU A 120 -1.31 5.36 -12.15
N SER A 121 -0.55 4.79 -11.21
CA SER A 121 -0.96 3.59 -10.48
C SER A 121 -1.92 3.90 -9.31
N ASP A 122 -3.09 3.25 -9.30
CA ASP A 122 -4.06 3.32 -8.20
C ASP A 122 -3.83 2.31 -7.07
N ARG A 123 -2.68 1.61 -7.08
CA ARG A 123 -2.32 0.67 -6.02
C ARG A 123 -2.13 1.40 -4.68
N ARG A 124 -2.42 0.69 -3.58
CA ARG A 124 -2.15 1.18 -2.22
C ARG A 124 -0.65 1.22 -1.97
N PRO A 125 -0.08 2.27 -1.38
CA PRO A 125 1.33 2.28 -1.03
C PRO A 125 1.63 1.40 0.20
N LEU A 126 2.82 0.83 0.28
CA LEU A 126 3.37 0.19 1.47
C LEU A 126 3.96 1.24 2.43
N LYS A 127 4.62 2.28 1.88
CA LYS A 127 5.17 3.38 2.69
C LYS A 127 4.08 4.43 2.98
N ILE A 128 3.68 4.55 4.24
CA ILE A 128 2.61 5.49 4.65
C ILE A 128 3.18 6.71 5.40
N ALA A 129 4.33 6.56 6.04
CA ALA A 129 4.95 7.56 6.91
C ALA A 129 6.49 7.53 6.83
N ASN A 130 7.15 8.43 7.55
CA ASN A 130 8.60 8.55 7.60
C ASN A 130 9.22 8.81 6.22
N PHE A 131 8.62 9.76 5.50
CA PHE A 131 9.16 10.30 4.26
C PHE A 131 10.25 11.32 4.55
N ASP A 132 11.16 11.50 3.60
CA ASP A 132 12.07 12.65 3.56
C ASP A 132 11.25 13.94 3.49
N ILE A 133 11.78 15.05 4.02
CA ILE A 133 11.10 16.35 4.05
C ILE A 133 10.63 16.81 2.66
N ARG A 134 11.35 16.41 1.61
CA ARG A 134 11.03 16.70 0.21
C ARG A 134 9.72 16.04 -0.28
N PHE A 135 9.23 15.04 0.45
CA PHE A 135 8.02 14.26 0.12
C PHE A 135 6.95 14.31 1.21
N ALA A 136 7.02 15.27 2.13
CA ALA A 136 6.05 15.38 3.25
C ALA A 136 4.59 15.47 2.77
N ASN A 137 4.33 15.98 1.57
CA ASN A 137 2.99 16.06 0.96
C ASN A 137 2.35 14.71 0.61
N MET A 138 3.14 13.63 0.66
CA MET A 138 2.76 12.25 0.32
C MET A 138 2.43 11.38 1.55
N GLU A 139 2.62 11.92 2.75
CA GLU A 139 2.33 11.19 3.98
C GLU A 139 0.84 10.89 4.11
N ASN A 140 0.52 9.69 4.60
CA ASN A 140 -0.85 9.21 4.83
C ASN A 140 -1.77 9.23 3.59
N ARG A 141 -1.20 8.99 2.40
CA ARG A 141 -1.97 8.81 1.16
C ARG A 141 -2.36 7.35 0.95
N GLU A 142 -3.57 7.14 0.44
CA GLU A 142 -4.13 5.80 0.21
C GLU A 142 -3.73 5.20 -1.14
N ARG A 143 -3.29 6.04 -2.10
CA ARG A 143 -2.92 5.62 -3.45
C ARG A 143 -1.56 6.17 -3.86
N ILE A 144 -0.86 5.40 -4.68
CA ILE A 144 0.40 5.81 -5.32
C ILE A 144 0.15 7.01 -6.27
N SER A 145 -1.02 7.09 -6.91
CA SER A 145 -1.41 8.21 -7.75
C SER A 145 -1.52 9.56 -7.02
N ASP A 146 -1.67 9.54 -5.70
CA ASP A 146 -1.66 10.75 -4.87
C ASP A 146 -0.24 11.25 -4.55
N TRP A 147 0.80 10.48 -4.88
CA TRP A 147 2.19 10.87 -4.68
C TRP A 147 2.65 11.82 -5.78
N LYS A 148 2.57 13.11 -5.47
CA LYS A 148 2.87 14.22 -6.39
C LYS A 148 4.27 14.77 -6.16
N PHE A 149 5.16 14.54 -7.11
CA PHE A 149 6.54 15.04 -7.10
C PHE A 149 6.60 16.45 -7.68
N LEU A 150 6.73 17.47 -6.82
CA LEU A 150 6.69 18.88 -7.19
C LEU A 150 8.10 19.51 -7.26
N VAL A 151 8.24 20.59 -8.03
CA VAL A 151 9.52 21.33 -8.21
C VAL A 151 10.06 21.95 -6.91
N ALA A 152 9.17 22.46 -6.07
CA ALA A 152 9.46 22.84 -4.71
C ALA A 152 9.14 21.63 -3.84
N GLY A 153 10.05 20.65 -3.79
CA GLY A 153 9.83 19.43 -3.03
C GLY A 153 9.56 19.77 -1.57
N GLY A 154 8.31 19.70 -1.13
CA GLY A 154 7.82 19.86 0.26
C GLY A 154 8.16 21.17 1.00
N GLU A 155 9.21 21.89 0.63
CA GLU A 155 9.69 23.08 1.29
C GLU A 155 8.88 24.28 0.81
N GLY A 156 7.87 24.64 1.61
CA GLY A 156 7.37 26.01 1.63
C GLY A 156 6.01 26.26 0.97
N MET A 157 5.26 25.24 0.57
CA MET A 157 3.81 25.41 0.51
C MET A 157 3.26 25.04 1.90
N PRO A 158 2.88 26.03 2.75
CA PRO A 158 2.08 25.71 3.92
C PRO A 158 0.85 24.95 3.42
N GLY A 159 0.42 23.92 4.15
CA GLY A 159 -0.76 23.10 3.85
C GLY A 159 -2.10 23.86 3.83
N THR A 160 -2.10 25.14 3.50
CA THR A 160 -3.25 26.04 3.47
C THR A 160 -4.05 25.97 2.17
N LEU A 161 -3.59 25.23 1.15
CA LEU A 161 -4.39 24.97 -0.07
C LEU A 161 -4.93 23.54 -0.16
N PHE A 162 -4.57 22.67 0.78
CA PHE A 162 -5.18 21.34 0.93
C PHE A 162 -5.26 21.01 2.43
N THR A 163 -6.21 21.65 3.11
CA THR A 163 -6.55 21.29 4.49
C THR A 163 -7.20 19.89 4.49
N PRO A 164 -6.66 18.90 5.21
CA PRO A 164 -7.39 17.66 5.48
C PRO A 164 -8.66 18.01 6.29
N PRO A 165 -9.81 17.35 6.07
CA PRO A 165 -11.10 17.78 6.62
C PRO A 165 -11.24 17.69 8.16
N ASN A 166 -10.16 17.54 8.92
CA ASN A 166 -10.27 17.34 10.37
C ASN A 166 -9.05 17.82 11.20
N SER A 167 -8.65 19.08 11.07
CA SER A 167 -7.74 19.71 12.05
C SER A 167 -8.39 20.94 12.69
N PRO A 168 -8.40 21.06 14.03
CA PRO A 168 -9.02 22.19 14.72
C PRO A 168 -8.24 23.48 14.48
N LEU A 169 -9.02 24.52 14.18
CA LEU A 169 -8.62 25.87 13.81
C LEU A 169 -7.85 26.56 14.96
N ALA A 170 -6.61 26.97 14.72
CA ALA A 170 -5.91 27.93 15.60
C ALA A 170 -6.16 29.37 15.09
N PRO A 171 -6.44 30.35 15.98
CA PRO A 171 -6.83 31.70 15.58
C PRO A 171 -5.67 32.53 15.04
N ALA A 172 -5.96 33.25 13.96
CA ALA A 172 -5.07 34.17 13.26
C ALA A 172 -4.64 35.36 14.13
N ALA A 173 -3.35 35.70 14.08
CA ALA A 173 -2.84 36.98 14.58
C ALA A 173 -2.96 38.05 13.48
N PRO A 174 -3.35 39.30 13.80
CA PRO A 174 -3.55 40.35 12.80
C PRO A 174 -2.21 40.97 12.35
N SER A 175 -2.00 41.02 11.04
CA SER A 175 -0.90 41.76 10.42
C SER A 175 -1.23 43.26 10.40
N LEU A 176 -0.48 44.04 11.18
CA LEU A 176 -0.57 45.50 11.27
C LEU A 176 0.52 46.17 10.43
N PHE A 177 0.51 46.03 9.10
CA PHE A 177 1.25 46.98 8.24
C PHE A 177 0.51 47.19 6.92
N ALA A 178 -0.26 48.28 6.89
CA ALA A 178 -0.81 48.88 5.69
C ALA A 178 0.30 49.69 5.01
N ASN A 179 0.51 49.49 3.71
CA ASN A 179 1.27 50.41 2.87
C ASN A 179 0.30 51.03 1.85
N PRO A 180 0.07 52.36 1.85
CA PRO A 180 -0.82 53.00 0.90
C PRO A 180 -0.05 53.45 -0.35
N GLY A 181 -0.65 53.23 -1.51
CA GLY A 181 -0.29 53.94 -2.73
C GLY A 181 0.25 53.05 -3.85
N GLN A 182 -0.64 52.54 -4.71
CA GLN A 182 -0.71 53.12 -6.05
C GLN A 182 -2.00 52.75 -6.78
N ALA A 183 -2.48 53.76 -7.51
CA ALA A 183 -3.75 53.88 -8.16
C ALA A 183 -3.89 53.06 -9.46
N ALA A 184 -5.17 52.89 -9.82
CA ALA A 184 -5.75 53.00 -11.16
C ALA A 184 -5.82 51.75 -12.07
N SER A 185 -7.07 51.30 -12.27
CA SER A 185 -7.58 50.55 -13.42
C SER A 185 -7.50 51.37 -14.73
N PRO A 186 -7.70 50.78 -15.93
CA PRO A 186 -9.08 50.50 -16.38
C PRO A 186 -9.31 49.20 -17.21
N THR A 187 -10.49 48.64 -16.96
CA THR A 187 -11.49 48.03 -17.86
C THR A 187 -11.23 47.96 -19.37
N GLY A 188 -11.59 46.81 -19.99
CA GLY A 188 -12.01 46.74 -21.40
C GLY A 188 -12.18 45.33 -22.00
N ALA A 189 -13.44 44.92 -22.20
CA ALA A 189 -14.04 43.97 -23.20
C ALA A 189 -13.43 42.57 -23.42
N ALA A 190 -14.08 41.43 -23.09
CA ALA A 190 -15.31 40.79 -23.64
C ALA A 190 -15.11 39.88 -24.89
N SER A 191 -15.64 38.64 -24.78
CA SER A 191 -16.09 37.71 -25.86
C SER A 191 -14.99 36.98 -26.67
N VAL A 192 -15.10 35.73 -27.17
CA VAL A 192 -16.14 34.68 -27.25
C VAL A 192 -15.43 33.31 -27.47
N ALA A 193 -16.13 32.22 -27.14
CA ALA A 193 -16.05 30.84 -27.61
C ALA A 193 -15.14 30.45 -28.80
N SER A 194 -14.56 29.24 -28.73
CA SER A 194 -14.80 28.12 -29.69
C SER A 194 -13.96 26.88 -29.35
N ALA A 195 -14.61 25.82 -28.87
CA ALA A 195 -14.13 24.44 -29.00
C ALA A 195 -14.52 23.91 -30.39
N PRO A 196 -13.71 23.03 -31.02
CA PRO A 196 -14.21 21.69 -31.40
C PRO A 196 -13.07 20.62 -31.49
N PRO A 197 -13.31 19.40 -31.98
CA PRO A 197 -14.02 18.32 -31.30
C PRO A 197 -13.13 17.08 -31.08
N ALA A 198 -13.47 16.28 -30.07
CA ALA A 198 -12.92 14.96 -29.84
C ALA A 198 -13.42 13.95 -30.88
N VAL A 199 -12.53 13.05 -31.31
CA VAL A 199 -12.83 11.88 -32.15
C VAL A 199 -12.92 10.65 -31.21
N PRO A 200 -13.88 9.72 -31.41
CA PRO A 200 -14.28 8.77 -30.39
C PRO A 200 -13.38 7.53 -30.41
N VAL A 201 -12.86 7.14 -29.25
CA VAL A 201 -12.30 5.80 -29.02
C VAL A 201 -13.39 4.96 -28.34
N ALA A 202 -13.59 3.75 -28.88
CA ALA A 202 -14.65 2.81 -28.56
C ALA A 202 -14.78 2.50 -27.05
N PRO A 203 -16.00 2.17 -26.57
CA PRO A 203 -16.25 1.93 -25.16
C PRO A 203 -15.56 0.65 -24.68
N GLY A 204 -14.67 0.78 -23.69
CA GLY A 204 -14.35 -0.32 -22.79
C GLY A 204 -15.60 -0.67 -21.94
N PRO A 205 -15.62 -1.85 -21.29
CA PRO A 205 -16.78 -2.32 -20.54
C PRO A 205 -17.22 -1.26 -19.54
N SER A 206 -18.53 -1.06 -19.48
CA SER A 206 -19.14 0.06 -18.76
C SER A 206 -18.81 -0.08 -17.28
N ARG A 207 -18.59 1.05 -16.59
CA ARG A 207 -18.36 1.10 -15.14
C ARG A 207 -19.41 0.28 -14.36
N ASP A 208 -20.63 0.22 -14.87
CA ASP A 208 -21.75 -0.55 -14.31
C ASP A 208 -21.56 -2.07 -14.42
N GLU A 209 -20.88 -2.58 -15.46
CA GLU A 209 -20.57 -4.02 -15.60
C GLU A 209 -19.47 -4.46 -14.64
N VAL A 210 -18.45 -3.61 -14.44
CA VAL A 210 -17.34 -3.88 -13.50
C VAL A 210 -17.84 -3.80 -12.05
N GLU A 211 -18.78 -2.90 -11.74
CA GLU A 211 -19.35 -2.77 -10.40
C GLU A 211 -20.32 -3.93 -10.08
N ALA A 212 -21.10 -4.39 -11.06
CA ALA A 212 -21.96 -5.57 -10.92
C ALA A 212 -21.18 -6.88 -10.73
N GLU A 213 -20.06 -7.07 -11.44
CA GLU A 213 -19.19 -8.25 -11.30
C GLU A 213 -18.53 -8.30 -9.92
N ASN A 214 -18.08 -7.14 -9.42
CA ASN A 214 -17.48 -7.04 -8.08
C ASN A 214 -18.50 -7.25 -6.96
N ALA A 215 -19.73 -6.75 -7.11
CA ALA A 215 -20.81 -6.97 -6.13
C ALA A 215 -21.21 -8.46 -6.06
N ALA A 216 -21.36 -9.12 -7.22
CA ALA A 216 -21.69 -10.54 -7.28
C ALA A 216 -20.56 -11.43 -6.70
N ALA A 217 -19.30 -11.03 -6.87
CA ALA A 217 -18.17 -11.72 -6.25
C ALA A 217 -18.15 -11.56 -4.72
N GLN A 218 -18.55 -10.39 -4.20
CA GLN A 218 -18.64 -10.13 -2.76
C GLN A 218 -19.78 -10.92 -2.10
N GLU A 219 -20.95 -11.01 -2.75
CA GLU A 219 -22.10 -11.75 -2.23
C GLU A 219 -21.81 -13.25 -2.15
N ARG A 220 -21.19 -13.84 -3.19
CA ARG A 220 -20.73 -15.24 -3.18
C ARG A 220 -19.70 -15.52 -2.09
N THR A 221 -18.83 -14.56 -1.81
CA THR A 221 -17.81 -14.69 -0.75
C THR A 221 -18.45 -14.60 0.63
N ALA A 222 -19.46 -13.73 0.81
CA ALA A 222 -20.21 -13.59 2.05
C ALA A 222 -21.03 -14.85 2.36
N GLU A 223 -21.71 -15.43 1.37
CA GLU A 223 -22.46 -16.68 1.52
C GLU A 223 -21.55 -17.84 1.93
N ALA A 224 -20.38 -17.99 1.28
CA ALA A 224 -19.41 -19.01 1.63
C ALA A 224 -18.87 -18.86 3.07
N MET A 225 -18.72 -17.63 3.58
CA MET A 225 -18.30 -17.39 4.96
C MET A 225 -19.39 -17.75 5.98
N VAL A 226 -20.66 -17.48 5.67
CA VAL A 226 -21.78 -17.84 6.55
C VAL A 226 -21.96 -19.36 6.63
N GLU A 227 -21.81 -20.06 5.51
CA GLU A 227 -21.81 -21.53 5.49
C GLU A 227 -20.64 -22.12 6.28
N ALA A 228 -19.44 -21.55 6.14
CA ALA A 228 -18.27 -21.97 6.91
C ALA A 228 -18.46 -21.76 8.42
N GLN A 229 -19.06 -20.64 8.83
CA GLN A 229 -19.39 -20.39 10.25
C GLN A 229 -20.41 -21.39 10.79
N ARG A 230 -21.42 -21.75 9.98
CA ARG A 230 -22.43 -22.74 10.35
C ARG A 230 -21.85 -24.14 10.52
N GLN A 231 -20.98 -24.56 9.59
CA GLN A 231 -20.28 -25.84 9.70
C GLN A 231 -19.36 -25.89 10.93
N MET A 232 -18.68 -24.79 11.23
CA MET A 232 -17.79 -24.70 12.40
C MET A 232 -18.56 -24.75 13.73
N ALA A 233 -19.77 -24.17 13.77
CA ALA A 233 -20.65 -24.26 14.94
C ALA A 233 -21.15 -25.69 15.17
N GLU A 234 -21.57 -26.39 14.09
CA GLU A 234 -22.00 -27.79 14.15
C GLU A 234 -20.83 -28.73 14.54
N GLU A 235 -19.60 -28.45 14.10
CA GLU A 235 -18.41 -29.22 14.50
C GLU A 235 -18.07 -29.00 15.98
N MET A 236 -18.19 -27.76 16.49
CA MET A 236 -17.98 -27.50 17.92
C MET A 236 -19.00 -28.25 18.78
N GLU A 237 -20.27 -28.28 18.38
CA GLU A 237 -21.32 -28.97 19.12
C GLU A 237 -21.06 -30.48 19.18
N ARG A 238 -20.67 -31.09 18.05
CA ARG A 238 -20.26 -32.50 18.01
C ARG A 238 -19.04 -32.78 18.89
N ARG A 239 -18.02 -31.91 18.86
CA ARG A 239 -16.85 -32.05 19.73
C ARG A 239 -17.21 -31.95 21.21
N THR A 240 -18.16 -31.09 21.58
CA THR A 240 -18.62 -31.00 22.96
C THR A 240 -19.41 -32.24 23.39
N GLU A 241 -20.24 -32.80 22.52
CA GLU A 241 -20.97 -34.05 22.80
C GLU A 241 -20.03 -35.25 22.90
N GLU A 242 -19.03 -35.36 22.03
CA GLU A 242 -18.00 -36.39 22.09
C GLU A 242 -17.15 -36.27 23.37
N ALA A 243 -16.77 -35.05 23.76
CA ALA A 243 -16.06 -34.80 25.00
C ALA A 243 -16.88 -35.19 26.24
N GLN A 244 -18.19 -34.95 26.23
CA GLN A 244 -19.09 -35.38 27.32
C GLN A 244 -19.23 -36.90 27.38
N ARG A 245 -19.43 -37.59 26.24
CA ARG A 245 -19.49 -39.06 26.20
C ARG A 245 -18.20 -39.70 26.69
N GLN A 246 -17.06 -39.14 26.31
CA GLN A 246 -15.76 -39.63 26.76
C GLN A 246 -15.53 -39.37 28.26
N ALA A 247 -16.08 -38.29 28.81
CA ALA A 247 -16.06 -38.04 30.25
C ALA A 247 -16.94 -39.05 31.02
N GLU A 248 -18.12 -39.40 30.49
CA GLU A 248 -19.01 -40.42 31.07
C GLU A 248 -18.40 -41.82 31.01
N GLU A 249 -17.75 -42.19 29.90
CA GLU A 249 -17.06 -43.48 29.75
C GLU A 249 -15.89 -43.62 30.74
N ASN A 250 -15.12 -42.55 30.93
CA ASN A 250 -14.06 -42.49 31.94
C ASN A 250 -14.62 -42.55 33.37
N ALA A 251 -15.79 -41.98 33.63
CA ALA A 251 -16.45 -42.06 34.94
C ALA A 251 -16.97 -43.48 35.23
N ALA A 252 -17.53 -44.17 34.23
CA ALA A 252 -18.00 -45.55 34.34
C ALA A 252 -16.83 -46.55 34.58
N GLY A 253 -15.66 -46.30 33.98
CA GLY A 253 -14.45 -47.11 34.21
C GLY A 253 -13.87 -46.99 35.62
N SER A 254 -14.19 -45.91 36.36
CA SER A 254 -13.66 -45.65 37.71
C SER A 254 -14.45 -46.33 38.84
N SER A 255 -15.71 -46.71 38.60
CA SER A 255 -16.59 -47.29 39.64
C SER A 255 -16.36 -48.79 39.94
N GLY A 256 -15.48 -49.46 39.19
CA GLY A 256 -15.23 -50.91 39.33
C GLY A 256 -14.14 -51.31 40.35
N ALA A 257 -13.42 -50.36 40.97
CA ALA A 257 -12.20 -50.66 41.71
C ALA A 257 -12.26 -50.48 43.24
N ALA A 258 -13.39 -50.04 43.83
CA ALA A 258 -13.43 -49.67 45.24
C ALA A 258 -14.56 -50.38 46.02
N SER A 259 -14.44 -51.70 46.19
CA SER A 259 -15.23 -52.42 47.21
C SER A 259 -14.43 -53.57 47.79
N ALA A 260 -13.54 -53.24 48.74
CA ALA A 260 -13.02 -54.14 49.78
C ALA A 260 -12.08 -53.36 50.71
N ALA A 261 -12.60 -52.78 51.80
CA ALA A 261 -11.76 -52.37 52.92
C ALA A 261 -12.58 -52.40 54.23
N ASP A 262 -12.35 -53.45 55.01
CA ASP A 262 -12.77 -53.64 56.41
C ASP A 262 -12.21 -52.54 57.34
N PRO A 263 -12.95 -52.08 58.36
CA PRO A 263 -12.39 -51.24 59.42
C PRO A 263 -11.87 -52.10 60.58
N PHE A 264 -10.54 -52.27 60.64
CA PHE A 264 -9.85 -52.87 61.79
C PHE A 264 -9.65 -51.84 62.91
N VAL A 265 -10.12 -52.21 64.10
CA VAL A 265 -10.15 -51.46 65.36
C VAL A 265 -8.75 -51.40 66.00
N LEU A 266 -8.34 -50.23 66.51
CA LEU A 266 -7.15 -50.05 67.36
C LEU A 266 -7.57 -49.78 68.83
N PRO A 267 -6.88 -50.37 69.84
CA PRO A 267 -7.17 -50.14 71.26
C PRO A 267 -6.39 -48.94 71.86
N PRO A 268 -6.77 -48.45 73.07
CA PRO A 268 -6.28 -47.19 73.60
C PRO A 268 -5.10 -47.31 74.60
N SER A 269 -4.32 -46.24 74.62
CA SER A 269 -3.70 -45.54 75.77
C SER A 269 -2.98 -46.33 76.87
N GLU A 270 -1.69 -46.05 77.05
CA GLU A 270 -1.11 -46.03 78.40
C GLU A 270 -0.05 -44.93 78.59
N LYS A 271 -0.09 -44.33 79.78
CA LYS A 271 0.74 -43.24 80.28
C LYS A 271 2.09 -43.76 80.77
N ARG A 272 3.17 -43.02 80.55
CA ARG A 272 4.02 -42.44 81.62
C ARG A 272 5.12 -41.54 81.04
#